data_AF-A0A925DRK0-F1
#
_entry.id   AF-A0A925DRK0-F1
#
_cell.length_a   1.000
_cell.length_b   1.000
_cell.length_c   1.000
_cell.angle_alpha   90.00
_cell.angle_beta   90.00
_cell.angle_gamma   90.00
#
_symmetry.space_group_name_H-M   'P 1'
#
loop_
_entity.id
_entity.type
_entity.pdbx_description
1 polymer ?
#
loop_
_entity_poly.entity_id
_entity_poly.type
_entity_poly.pdbx_seq_one_letter_code
_entity_poly.pdbx_strand_id
1 'polypeptide(L)'
;IEFEGNSAFWTLLENSGSVGGDYPKSLIYPSISKIDLASAEIGEFVKFGTVKDKPTYFLQNKFPFISNPADHSLIYLGVDKPGRVFWFGKVTLE
;
A
#
# COMPACT_ATOMS: atom_id res chain seq x y z
N ILE A 1 8.25 7.46 -2.51
CA ILE A 1 7.83 8.68 -1.80
C ILE A 1 7.21 9.58 -2.86
N GLU A 2 6.02 10.09 -2.61
CA GLU A 2 5.30 11.03 -3.49
C GLU A 2 5.22 12.39 -2.82
N PHE A 3 5.20 13.48 -3.58
CA PHE A 3 5.21 14.84 -3.03
C PHE A 3 3.95 15.59 -3.48
N GLU A 4 3.31 16.29 -2.55
CA GLU A 4 2.14 17.15 -2.82
C GLU A 4 2.20 18.38 -1.90
N GLY A 5 2.29 19.56 -2.49
CA GLY A 5 2.42 20.82 -1.73
C GLY A 5 3.57 20.79 -0.71
N ASN A 6 3.24 21.03 0.56
CA ASN A 6 4.19 21.00 1.69
C ASN A 6 4.24 19.64 2.40
N SER A 7 3.90 18.57 1.68
CA SER A 7 3.84 17.23 2.23
C SER A 7 4.55 16.23 1.32
N ALA A 8 5.08 15.18 1.94
CA ALA A 8 5.53 13.99 1.25
C ALA A 8 4.78 12.77 1.81
N PHE A 9 4.54 11.77 0.97
CA PHE A 9 3.86 10.54 1.33
C PHE A 9 4.83 9.39 1.16
N TRP A 10 5.07 8.67 2.26
CA TRP A 10 5.96 7.52 2.28
C TRP A 10 5.16 6.23 2.36
N THR A 11 5.16 5.48 1.26
CA THR A 11 4.71 4.09 1.25
C THR A 11 5.83 3.17 1.71
N LEU A 12 5.55 2.40 2.75
CA LEU A 12 6.36 1.30 3.25
C LEU A 12 5.70 -0.03 2.86
N LEU A 13 6.50 -0.98 2.37
CA LEU A 13 6.04 -2.29 1.91
C LEU A 13 6.53 -3.37 2.88
N GLU A 14 5.64 -3.85 3.76
CA GLU A 14 5.94 -4.90 4.74
C GLU A 14 5.88 -6.27 4.07
N ASN A 15 6.99 -7.02 4.04
CA ASN A 15 7.05 -8.39 3.52
C ASN A 15 6.86 -9.41 4.66
N SER A 16 5.80 -10.22 4.58
CA SER A 16 5.48 -11.27 5.57
C SER A 16 5.82 -12.68 5.11
N GLY A 17 6.73 -12.81 4.14
CA GLY A 17 7.16 -14.07 3.53
C GLY A 17 6.53 -14.30 2.15
N SER A 18 6.53 -15.55 1.71
CA SER A 18 6.04 -15.92 0.39
C SER A 18 5.24 -17.23 0.42
N VAL A 19 4.37 -17.42 -0.57
CA VAL A 19 3.52 -18.61 -0.72
C VAL A 19 3.57 -19.14 -2.15
N GLY A 20 3.64 -20.46 -2.30
CA GLY A 20 3.70 -21.14 -3.59
C GLY A 20 4.94 -22.02 -3.76
N GLY A 21 4.97 -22.80 -4.85
CA GLY A 21 6.11 -23.63 -5.25
C GLY A 21 7.12 -22.83 -6.08
N ASP A 22 7.41 -23.28 -7.30
CA ASP A 22 8.46 -22.72 -8.17
C ASP A 22 8.32 -21.23 -8.50
N TYR A 23 7.12 -20.66 -8.35
CA TYR A 23 6.82 -19.23 -8.53
C TYR A 23 6.13 -18.65 -7.30
N PRO A 24 6.88 -18.35 -6.23
CA PRO A 24 6.30 -17.91 -4.97
C PRO A 24 5.77 -16.47 -5.09
N LYS A 25 4.56 -16.26 -4.55
CA LYS A 25 3.96 -14.93 -4.37
C LYS A 25 4.43 -14.35 -3.05
N SER A 26 5.10 -13.20 -3.06
CA SER A 26 5.42 -12.45 -1.84
C SER A 26 4.15 -11.87 -1.22
N LEU A 27 4.01 -12.04 0.09
CA LEU A 27 2.94 -11.46 0.89
C LEU A 27 3.35 -10.06 1.34
N ILE A 28 3.06 -9.06 0.50
CA ILE A 28 3.44 -7.66 0.72
C ILE A 28 2.21 -6.84 1.16
N TYR A 29 2.31 -6.10 2.25
CA TYR A 29 1.27 -5.18 2.72
C TYR A 29 1.78 -3.74 2.66
N PRO A 30 1.00 -2.79 2.10
CA PRO A 30 1.39 -1.40 2.12
C PRO A 30 0.95 -0.75 3.44
N SER A 31 1.81 0.11 3.96
CA SER A 31 1.47 1.14 4.92
C SER A 31 1.90 2.50 4.36
N ILE A 32 1.12 3.54 4.63
CA ILE A 32 1.45 4.90 4.18
C ILE A 32 1.51 5.84 5.37
N SER A 33 2.46 6.76 5.35
CA SER A 33 2.52 7.88 6.28
C SER A 33 2.65 9.19 5.51
N LYS A 34 2.02 10.24 6.02
CA LYS A 34 2.29 11.62 5.62
C LYS A 34 3.53 12.12 6.35
N ILE A 35 4.33 12.93 5.67
CA ILE A 35 5.49 13.65 6.18
C ILE A 35 5.20 15.13 5.98
N ASP A 36 5.20 15.89 7.07
CA ASP A 36 5.10 17.34 7.01
C ASP A 36 6.50 17.92 6.74
N LEU A 37 6.66 18.64 5.63
CA LEU A 37 7.96 19.17 5.22
C LEU A 37 8.35 20.47 5.96
N ALA A 38 7.41 21.16 6.59
CA ALA A 38 7.70 22.35 7.40
C ALA A 38 8.16 21.97 8.82
N SER A 39 7.52 20.99 9.45
CA SER A 39 7.89 20.53 10.80
C SER A 39 8.93 19.40 10.81
N ALA A 40 9.18 18.76 9.65
CA ALA A 40 10.00 17.56 9.52
C ALA A 40 9.49 16.37 10.35
N GLU A 41 8.17 16.31 10.58
CA GLU A 41 7.52 15.23 11.33
C GLU A 41 6.98 14.14 10.39
N ILE A 42 7.14 12.89 10.81
CA ILE A 42 6.51 11.72 10.16
C ILE A 42 5.26 11.39 10.96
N GLY A 43 4.11 11.37 10.29
CA GLY A 43 2.83 10.99 10.88
C GLY A 43 2.71 9.51 11.23
N GLU A 44 1.51 9.12 11.64
CA GLU A 44 1.21 7.72 11.87
C GLU A 44 1.10 6.93 10.56
N PHE A 45 1.59 5.69 10.57
CA PHE A 45 1.44 4.78 9.45
C PHE A 45 0.05 4.15 9.43
N VAL A 46 -0.69 4.39 8.35
CA VAL A 46 -1.96 3.73 8.07
C VAL A 46 -1.69 2.45 7.28
N LYS A 47 -2.11 1.31 7.81
CA LYS A 47 -1.98 -0.01 7.16
C LYS A 47 -3.17 -0.30 6.27
N PHE A 48 -2.92 -0.89 5.10
CA PHE A 48 -3.98 -1.30 4.17
C PHE A 48 -4.02 -2.81 3.97
N GLY A 49 -5.12 -3.28 3.37
CA GLY A 49 -5.34 -4.71 3.13
C GLY A 49 -5.69 -5.49 4.40
N THR A 50 -6.15 -4.83 5.46
CA THR A 50 -6.58 -5.46 6.71
C THR A 50 -8.11 -5.59 6.78
N VAL A 51 -8.59 -6.62 7.47
CA VAL A 51 -10.01 -6.79 7.84
C VAL A 51 -10.06 -7.08 9.34
N LYS A 52 -10.72 -6.22 10.12
CA LYS A 52 -10.72 -6.29 11.59
C LYS A 52 -9.29 -6.38 12.15
N ASP A 53 -8.41 -5.50 11.68
CA ASP A 53 -6.98 -5.40 12.05
C ASP A 53 -6.11 -6.62 11.70
N LYS A 54 -6.65 -7.59 10.95
CA LYS A 54 -5.89 -8.74 10.46
C LYS A 54 -5.45 -8.54 9.01
N PRO A 55 -4.15 -8.68 8.68
CA PRO A 55 -3.68 -8.67 7.30
C PRO A 55 -4.42 -9.75 6.48
N THR A 56 -5.15 -9.32 5.45
CA THR A 56 -6.08 -10.17 4.70
C THR A 56 -5.77 -10.14 3.20
N TYR A 57 -5.44 -8.96 2.68
CA TYR A 57 -5.14 -8.73 1.27
C TYR A 57 -3.70 -8.24 1.13
N PHE A 58 -2.90 -8.93 0.32
CA PHE A 58 -1.54 -8.52 -0.01
C PHE A 58 -1.50 -8.00 -1.44
N LEU A 59 -0.54 -7.13 -1.71
CA LEU A 59 -0.35 -6.54 -3.01
C LEU A 59 -0.11 -7.61 -4.08
N GLN A 60 -0.71 -7.38 -5.24
CA GLN A 60 -0.43 -8.16 -6.42
C GLN A 60 1.03 -7.89 -6.84
N ASN A 61 1.84 -8.94 -6.95
CA ASN A 61 3.30 -8.83 -7.10
C ASN A 61 3.80 -8.14 -8.40
N LYS A 62 2.99 -8.15 -9.46
CA LYS A 62 3.34 -7.57 -10.78
C LYS A 62 2.84 -6.12 -10.94
N PHE A 63 1.71 -5.80 -10.34
CA PHE A 63 0.98 -4.53 -10.46
C PHE A 63 0.46 -4.13 -9.07
N PRO A 64 1.36 -3.78 -8.14
CA PRO A 64 0.99 -3.55 -6.74
C PRO A 64 0.18 -2.27 -6.53
N PHE A 65 0.41 -1.26 -7.36
CA PHE A 65 -0.33 0.00 -7.29
C PHE A 65 -0.36 0.71 -8.64
N ILE A 66 -1.31 1.63 -8.78
CA ILE A 66 -1.50 2.54 -9.91
C ILE A 66 -1.59 3.96 -9.33
N SER A 67 -0.74 4.87 -9.79
CA SER A 67 -0.91 6.29 -9.51
C SER A 67 -1.93 6.89 -10.48
N ASN A 68 -2.84 7.71 -9.95
CA ASN A 68 -3.81 8.48 -10.71
C ASN A 68 -3.51 9.98 -10.55
N PRO A 69 -2.83 10.60 -11.52
CA PRO A 69 -2.47 12.01 -11.46
C PRO A 69 -3.68 12.96 -11.46
N ALA A 70 -4.83 12.53 -12.00
CA ALA A 70 -5.99 13.41 -12.16
C ALA A 70 -6.64 13.80 -10.83
N ASP A 71 -6.53 12.95 -9.81
CA ASP A 71 -7.08 13.19 -8.48
C ASP A 71 -6.05 12.93 -7.37
N HIS A 72 -4.76 13.00 -7.71
CA HIS A 72 -3.62 12.85 -6.80
C HIS A 72 -3.76 11.61 -5.90
N SER A 73 -4.15 10.47 -6.46
CA SER A 73 -4.40 9.25 -5.69
C SER A 73 -3.51 8.09 -6.06
N LEU A 74 -3.29 7.21 -5.09
CA LEU A 74 -2.61 5.93 -5.24
C LEU A 74 -3.63 4.81 -5.02
N ILE A 75 -3.78 3.93 -6.01
CA ILE A 75 -4.69 2.79 -5.96
C ILE A 75 -3.86 1.52 -5.79
N TYR A 76 -3.95 0.90 -4.62
CA TYR A 76 -3.37 -0.41 -4.35
C TYR A 76 -4.26 -1.52 -4.90
N LEU A 77 -3.63 -2.48 -5.59
CA LEU A 77 -4.26 -3.71 -6.02
C LEU A 77 -3.75 -4.85 -5.15
N GLY A 78 -4.65 -5.47 -4.40
CA GLY A 78 -4.35 -6.64 -3.60
C GLY A 78 -5.22 -7.84 -3.93
N VAL A 79 -4.82 -8.98 -3.39
CA VAL A 79 -5.56 -10.24 -3.48
C VAL A 79 -5.51 -10.97 -2.13
N ASP A 80 -6.50 -11.82 -1.87
CA ASP A 80 -6.47 -12.75 -0.73
C ASP A 80 -5.43 -13.87 -0.94
N LYS A 81 -5.10 -14.61 0.13
CA LYS A 81 -4.04 -15.66 0.11
C LYS A 81 -4.22 -16.71 -0.98
N PRO A 82 -5.44 -17.21 -1.24
CA PRO A 82 -5.72 -18.06 -2.38
C PRO A 82 -5.62 -17.36 -3.76
N GLY A 83 -5.76 -16.04 -3.84
CA GLY A 83 -5.82 -15.27 -5.09
C GLY A 83 -7.19 -15.33 -5.78
N ARG A 84 -8.27 -15.51 -5.01
CA ARG A 84 -9.66 -15.62 -5.49
C ARG A 84 -10.43 -14.31 -5.36
N VAL A 85 -10.04 -13.45 -4.42
CA VAL A 85 -10.70 -12.17 -4.16
C VAL A 85 -9.71 -11.05 -4.44
N PHE A 86 -10.08 -10.14 -5.33
CA PHE A 86 -9.37 -8.89 -5.55
C PHE A 86 -9.84 -7.85 -4.53
N TRP A 87 -8.89 -7.05 -4.05
CA TRP A 87 -9.12 -5.92 -3.17
C TRP A 87 -8.48 -4.68 -3.79
N PHE A 88 -9.16 -3.55 -3.69
CA PHE A 88 -8.68 -2.27 -4.18
C PHE A 88 -8.71 -1.27 -3.02
N GLY A 89 -7.56 -0.65 -2.74
CA GLY A 89 -7.45 0.42 -1.75
C GLY A 89 -7.06 1.72 -2.44
N LYS A 90 -7.92 2.73 -2.41
CA LYS A 90 -7.59 4.06 -2.93
C LYS A 90 -7.16 4.97 -1.79
N VAL A 91 -6.05 5.68 -1.97
CA VAL A 91 -5.56 6.72 -1.07
C VAL A 91 -5.46 8.01 -1.86
N THR A 92 -6.20 9.03 -1.46
CA THR A 92 -6.00 10.39 -1.98
C THR A 92 -4.88 11.05 -1.17
N LEU A 93 -3.92 11.66 -1.86
CA LEU A 93 -2.77 12.31 -1.25
C LEU A 93 -3.05 13.81 -1.11
N GLU A 94 -3.50 14.20 0.09
CA GLU A 94 -3.80 15.60 0.47
C GLU A 94 -3.11 15.96 1.80
#